data_AF-A0A960GIG9-F1
#
_entry.id   AF-A0A960GIG9-F1
#
_cell.length_a   1.000
_cell.length_b   1.000
_cell.length_c   1.000
_cell.angle_alpha   90.00
_cell.angle_beta   90.00
_cell.angle_gamma   90.00
#
_symmetry.space_group_name_H-M   'P 1'
#
loop_
_entity.id
_entity.type
_entity.pdbx_description
1 polymer ?
#
loop_
_entity_poly.entity_id
_entity_poly.type
_entity_poly.pdbx_seq_one_letter_code
_entity_poly.pdbx_strand_id
1 'polypeptide(L)'
;MSDVLRVLRQPKWLAALLTLPFLMGLCVVAANWQYERHERRSAQEQRVATAQVSAAVPLSSVLAPAQPLRDDQRFTSVTVTGQYDP
;
A
#
# COMPACT_ATOMS: atom_id res chain seq x y z
N MET A 1 10.06 -47.58 15.43
CA MET A 1 9.97 -46.51 14.38
C MET A 1 9.03 -46.88 13.22
N SER A 2 8.78 -48.16 12.93
CA SER A 2 7.86 -48.62 11.88
C SER A 2 6.39 -48.24 12.12
N ASP A 3 5.93 -48.24 13.38
CA ASP A 3 4.54 -47.93 13.72
C ASP A 3 4.17 -46.47 13.45
N VAL A 4 5.10 -45.54 13.64
CA VAL A 4 4.89 -44.10 13.36
C VAL A 4 4.63 -43.87 11.87
N LEU A 5 5.40 -44.52 11.00
CA LEU A 5 5.22 -44.43 9.54
C LEU A 5 3.92 -45.09 9.08
N ARG A 6 3.45 -46.13 9.78
CA ARG A 6 2.15 -46.76 9.51
C ARG A 6 0.98 -45.85 9.89
N VAL A 7 1.08 -45.13 11.01
CA VAL A 7 0.09 -44.12 11.42
C VAL A 7 0.07 -42.96 10.43
N LEU A 8 1.24 -42.45 10.02
CA LEU A 8 1.36 -41.37 9.03
C LEU A 8 0.81 -41.75 7.66
N ARG A 9 0.83 -43.04 7.28
CA ARG A 9 0.23 -43.55 6.05
C ARG A 9 -1.29 -43.71 6.08
N GLN A 10 -1.93 -43.52 7.24
CA GLN A 10 -3.39 -43.48 7.27
C GLN A 10 -3.86 -42.23 6.51
N PRO A 11 -4.88 -42.34 5.64
CA PRO A 11 -5.29 -41.25 4.74
C PRO A 11 -5.67 -39.96 5.48
N LYS A 12 -6.19 -40.07 6.72
CA LYS A 12 -6.47 -38.91 7.58
C LYS A 12 -5.22 -38.10 7.93
N TRP A 13 -4.09 -38.76 8.19
CA TRP A 13 -2.86 -38.11 8.61
C TRP A 13 -2.11 -37.55 7.39
N LEU A 14 -2.14 -38.24 6.25
CA LEU A 14 -1.67 -37.68 4.98
C LEU A 14 -2.44 -36.42 4.58
N ALA A 15 -3.77 -36.47 4.68
CA ALA A 15 -4.61 -35.29 4.41
C ALA A 15 -4.22 -34.14 5.34
N ALA A 16 -4.12 -34.37 6.65
CA ALA A 16 -3.70 -33.34 7.60
C ALA A 16 -2.29 -32.78 7.30
N LEU A 17 -1.34 -33.65 6.93
CA LEU A 17 0.04 -33.27 6.62
C LEU A 17 0.13 -32.39 5.37
N LEU A 18 -0.80 -32.53 4.43
CA LEU A 18 -0.86 -31.76 3.21
C LEU A 18 -1.71 -30.49 3.37
N THR A 19 -2.87 -30.59 4.01
CA THR A 19 -3.81 -29.47 4.15
C THR A 19 -3.27 -28.38 5.05
N LEU A 20 -2.58 -28.74 6.13
CA LEU A 20 -2.04 -27.76 7.07
C LEU A 20 -1.00 -26.81 6.44
N PRO A 21 0.09 -27.29 5.80
CA PRO A 21 1.04 -26.40 5.13
C PRO A 21 0.42 -25.69 3.93
N PHE A 22 -0.53 -26.33 3.23
CA PHE A 22 -1.26 -25.69 2.14
C PHE A 22 -2.05 -24.46 2.64
N LEU A 23 -2.78 -24.60 3.75
CA LEU A 23 -3.55 -23.52 4.34
C LEU A 23 -2.65 -22.41 4.89
N MET A 24 -1.51 -22.77 5.51
CA MET A 24 -0.47 -21.81 5.89
C MET A 24 0.03 -21.01 4.68
N GLY A 25 0.30 -21.67 3.55
CA GLY A 25 0.71 -21.02 2.31
C GLY A 25 -0.35 -20.02 1.81
N LEU A 26 -1.63 -20.40 1.84
CA LEU A 26 -2.73 -19.49 1.49
C LEU A 26 -2.79 -18.27 2.42
N CYS A 27 -2.60 -18.45 3.72
CA CYS A 27 -2.55 -17.34 4.67
C CYS A 27 -1.39 -16.39 4.37
N VAL A 28 -0.20 -16.90 4.01
CA VAL A 28 0.96 -16.07 3.64
C VAL A 28 0.70 -15.28 2.36
N VAL A 29 0.12 -15.91 1.34
CA VAL A 29 -0.25 -15.22 0.09
C VAL A 29 -1.29 -14.13 0.35
N ALA A 30 -2.30 -14.43 1.15
CA ALA A 30 -3.32 -13.46 1.55
C ALA A 30 -2.72 -12.30 2.37
N ALA A 31 -1.83 -12.59 3.31
CA ALA A 31 -1.13 -11.59 4.11
C ALA A 31 -0.27 -10.68 3.23
N ASN A 32 0.47 -11.23 2.27
CA ASN A 32 1.27 -10.44 1.34
C ASN A 32 0.41 -9.57 0.44
N TRP A 33 -0.72 -10.09 -0.04
CA TRP A 33 -1.67 -9.30 -0.82
C TRP A 33 -2.29 -8.16 0.00
N GLN A 34 -2.64 -8.42 1.26
CA GLN A 34 -3.12 -7.38 2.19
C GLN A 34 -2.04 -6.33 2.44
N TYR A 35 -0.79 -6.75 2.64
CA TYR A 35 0.34 -5.87 2.88
C TYR A 35 0.64 -4.98 1.66
N GLU A 36 0.74 -5.57 0.46
CA GLU A 36 0.96 -4.83 -0.77
C GLU A 36 -0.18 -3.83 -1.05
N ARG A 37 -1.43 -4.25 -0.80
CA ARG A 37 -2.59 -3.35 -0.91
C ARG A 37 -2.53 -2.21 0.11
N HIS A 38 -2.05 -2.47 1.33
CA HIS A 38 -1.86 -1.47 2.38
C HIS A 38 -0.75 -0.49 2.00
N GLU A 39 0.42 -0.98 1.58
CA GLU A 39 1.53 -0.13 1.13
C GLU A 39 1.12 0.79 -0.02
N ARG A 40 0.34 0.29 -0.99
CA ARG A 40 -0.18 1.14 -2.08
C ARG A 40 -1.06 2.29 -1.59
N ARG A 41 -1.81 2.11 -0.48
CA ARG A 41 -2.55 3.21 0.16
C ARG A 41 -1.63 4.14 0.95
N SER A 42 -0.74 3.58 1.77
CA SER A 42 0.14 4.35 2.65
C SER A 42 1.10 5.24 1.86
N ALA A 43 1.59 4.79 0.70
CA ALA A 43 2.43 5.60 -0.19
C ALA A 43 1.72 6.85 -0.74
N GLN A 44 0.38 6.82 -0.86
CA GLN A 44 -0.41 7.99 -1.24
C GLN A 44 -0.67 8.91 -0.04
N GLU A 45 -0.96 8.35 1.13
CA GLU A 45 -1.21 9.11 2.36
C GLU A 45 0.04 9.87 2.83
N GLN A 46 1.23 9.28 2.69
CA GLN A 46 2.47 9.93 3.12
C GLN A 46 2.79 11.18 2.28
N ARG A 47 2.42 11.22 1.00
CA ARG A 47 2.56 12.42 0.15
C ARG A 47 1.65 13.56 0.62
N VAL A 48 0.44 13.25 1.05
CA VAL A 48 -0.50 14.22 1.60
C VAL A 48 -0.07 14.70 2.98
N ALA A 49 0.41 13.79 3.85
CA ALA A 49 0.90 14.13 5.18
C ALA A 49 2.15 15.04 5.13
N THR A 50 3.10 14.76 4.23
CA THR A 50 4.28 15.63 4.05
C THR A 50 3.90 17.00 3.51
N ALA A 51 2.94 17.08 2.59
CA ALA A 51 2.43 18.35 2.09
C ALA A 51 1.65 19.15 3.14
N GLN A 52 1.00 18.47 4.08
CA GLN A 52 0.20 19.09 5.14
C GLN A 52 1.06 19.69 6.26
N VAL A 53 2.28 19.18 6.47
CA VAL A 53 3.26 19.75 7.42
C VAL A 53 4.13 20.83 6.77
N SER A 54 4.21 20.87 5.44
CA SER A 54 4.96 21.89 4.72
C SER A 54 4.21 23.23 4.70
N ALA A 55 4.94 24.33 4.95
CA ALA A 55 4.37 25.67 4.84
C ALA A 55 3.87 25.91 3.40
N ALA A 56 2.65 26.43 3.27
CA ALA A 56 2.07 26.73 1.97
C ALA A 56 2.93 27.75 1.21
N VAL A 57 3.18 27.50 -0.07
CA VAL A 57 4.07 28.31 -0.92
C VAL A 57 3.21 29.11 -1.93
N PRO A 58 3.59 30.33 -2.37
CA PRO A 58 2.87 31.05 -3.42
C PRO A 58 2.66 30.21 -4.68
N LEU A 59 1.46 30.26 -5.27
CA LEU A 59 1.10 29.48 -6.48
C LEU A 59 2.11 29.62 -7.63
N SER A 60 2.65 30.82 -7.84
CA SER A 60 3.63 31.12 -8.88
C SER A 60 4.96 30.37 -8.73
N SER A 61 5.27 29.84 -7.54
CA SER A 61 6.45 29.00 -7.30
C SER A 61 6.26 27.56 -7.75
N VAL A 62 5.00 27.10 -7.84
CA VAL A 62 4.64 25.72 -8.16
C VAL A 62 4.18 25.59 -9.61
N LEU A 63 3.43 26.57 -10.08
CA LEU A 63 2.87 26.59 -11.42
C LEU A 63 3.22 27.90 -12.11
N ALA A 64 4.12 27.80 -13.10
CA ALA A 64 4.40 28.91 -14.00
C ALA A 64 3.27 29.02 -15.06
N PRO A 65 2.97 30.24 -15.54
CA PRO A 65 1.97 30.44 -16.58
C PRO A 65 2.28 29.60 -17.81
N ALA A 66 1.26 28.89 -18.32
CA ALA A 66 1.35 28.04 -19.52
C ALA A 66 2.34 26.86 -19.44
N GLN A 67 2.85 26.50 -18.26
CA GLN A 67 3.64 25.28 -18.05
C GLN A 67 2.81 24.15 -17.43
N PRO A 68 3.00 22.89 -17.87
CA PRO A 68 2.36 21.75 -17.23
C PRO A 68 2.93 21.52 -15.82
N LEU A 69 2.04 21.13 -14.88
CA LEU A 69 2.44 20.78 -13.52
C LEU A 69 3.36 19.56 -13.55
N ARG A 70 4.52 19.69 -12.91
CA ARG A 70 5.49 18.60 -12.82
C ARG A 70 5.07 17.57 -11.77
N ASP A 71 5.40 16.30 -12.01
CA ASP A 71 4.97 15.18 -11.16
C ASP A 71 5.51 15.21 -9.72
N ASP A 72 6.69 15.81 -9.56
CA ASP A 72 7.37 16.07 -8.29
C ASP A 72 6.66 17.17 -7.46
N GLN A 73 5.85 18.01 -8.09
CA GLN A 73 5.13 19.11 -7.45
C GLN A 73 3.64 18.81 -7.18
N ARG A 74 3.18 17.60 -7.50
CA ARG A 74 1.84 17.17 -7.15
C ARG A 74 1.71 17.10 -5.62
N PHE A 75 0.56 17.55 -5.13
CA PHE A 75 0.20 17.66 -3.70
C PHE A 75 0.86 18.80 -2.92
N THR A 76 1.60 19.73 -3.53
CA THR A 76 2.14 20.89 -2.81
C THR A 76 1.04 21.86 -2.36
N SER A 77 1.01 22.20 -1.07
CA SER A 77 0.11 23.20 -0.50
C SER A 77 0.44 24.60 -1.02
N VAL A 78 -0.55 25.31 -1.59
CA VAL A 78 -0.35 26.66 -2.15
C VAL A 78 -1.29 27.70 -1.55
N THR A 79 -0.80 28.93 -1.41
CA THR A 79 -1.62 30.08 -1.04
C THR A 79 -1.98 30.89 -2.27
N VAL A 80 -3.27 31.20 -2.42
CA VAL A 80 -3.81 32.01 -3.53
C VAL A 80 -4.63 33.15 -2.95
N THR A 81 -4.37 34.36 -3.45
CA THR A 81 -5.21 35.54 -3.23
C THR A 81 -5.82 35.94 -4.57
N GLY A 82 -7.11 36.31 -4.56
CA GLY A 82 -7.84 36.71 -5.75
C GLY A 82 -9.01 37.62 -5.41
N GLN A 83 -9.53 38.30 -6.43
CA GLN A 83 -10.76 39.09 -6.36
C GLN A 83 -11.84 38.42 -7.22
N TYR A 84 -13.07 38.45 -6.74
CA TYR A 84 -14.23 37.99 -7.51
C TYR A 84 -14.58 39.06 -8.55
N ASP A 85 -14.82 38.63 -9.79
CA ASP A 85 -15.46 39.47 -10.81
C ASP A 85 -16.96 39.58 -10.45
N PRO A 86 -17.56 40.78 -10.43
CA PRO A 86 -18.96 41.00 -10.07
C PRO A 86 -19.98 40.22 -10.92
#